data_AF-U6LR10-F1
#
_entry.id   AF-U6LR10-F1
#
_cell.length_a   1.000
_cell.length_b   1.000
_cell.length_c   1.000
_cell.angle_alpha   90.00
_cell.angle_beta   90.00
_cell.angle_gamma   90.00
#
_symmetry.space_group_name_H-M   'P 1'
#
loop_
_entity.id
_entity.type
_entity.pdbx_description
1 polymer ?
#
loop_
_entity_poly.entity_id
_entity_poly.type
_entity_poly.pdbx_seq_one_letter_code
_entity_poly.pdbx_strand_id
1 'polypeptide(L)'
;MSSLFSGWEDAKGEGQPADTPEGPSVYTEMRLMGLLKTQEEVDKLLQCCSSAADVHCLSSWTDITLQTAVHSTGCMDMRKRAETPQEVTLRWYHEPGGVKDTCALYYQDQGVLVGGLHAKKAAETAKVYCTQTTQAMRGVLRALGFRRLGSIHVKANVFHFKPKTARHVVLLLQQHFLDPQHTRPLWGQDCCWLVELQARLSSDAAATAAAEAALAAVAETLKPVVTLRKMDPKDYAEAEANAMRAAAA
;
A
#
# COMPACT_ATOMS: atom_id res chain seq x y z
N MET A 1 -23.38 -0.14 -3.68
CA MET A 1 -22.02 -0.63 -3.42
C MET A 1 -21.17 0.58 -3.09
N SER A 2 -20.74 0.75 -1.83
CA SER A 2 -19.78 1.79 -1.47
C SER A 2 -18.45 1.43 -2.13
N SER A 3 -17.98 2.24 -3.07
CA SER A 3 -16.64 2.08 -3.61
C SER A 3 -15.66 2.17 -2.45
N LEU A 4 -14.76 1.18 -2.33
CA LEU A 4 -13.57 1.20 -1.46
C LEU A 4 -12.77 2.51 -1.58
N PHE A 5 -12.98 3.22 -2.69
CA PHE A 5 -12.31 4.44 -3.12
C PHE A 5 -13.25 5.66 -3.16
N SER A 6 -14.53 5.51 -2.81
CA SER A 6 -15.45 6.64 -2.70
C SER A 6 -15.02 7.57 -1.56
N GLY A 7 -14.72 8.83 -1.90
CA GLY A 7 -14.19 9.84 -0.97
C GLY A 7 -12.70 10.17 -1.14
N TRP A 8 -12.01 9.54 -2.10
CA TRP A 8 -10.64 9.87 -2.52
C TRP A 8 -10.56 10.68 -3.81
N GLU A 9 -11.67 10.72 -4.56
CA GLU A 9 -11.80 11.55 -5.75
C GLU A 9 -11.70 13.02 -5.35
N ASP A 10 -10.94 13.77 -6.14
CA ASP A 10 -10.48 15.12 -5.85
C ASP A 10 -11.52 15.95 -5.07
N ALA A 11 -11.10 16.54 -3.96
CA ALA A 11 -11.87 17.58 -3.26
C ALA A 11 -11.97 18.87 -4.09
N LYS A 12 -12.30 18.77 -5.37
CA LYS A 12 -12.98 19.83 -6.09
C LYS A 12 -14.41 19.77 -5.61
N GLY A 13 -14.73 20.64 -4.66
CA GLY A 13 -16.09 20.82 -4.19
C GLY A 13 -16.99 21.11 -5.37
N GLU A 14 -17.72 20.09 -5.82
CA GLU A 14 -19.00 20.16 -6.51
C GLU A 14 -19.49 18.71 -6.58
N GLY A 15 -20.62 18.45 -5.92
CA GLY A 15 -21.23 17.13 -5.93
C GLY A 15 -21.60 16.74 -7.36
N GLN A 16 -20.83 15.83 -7.94
CA GLN A 16 -21.27 15.04 -9.08
C GLN A 16 -21.77 13.68 -8.60
N PRO A 17 -22.88 13.18 -9.17
CA PRO A 17 -23.47 11.91 -8.78
C PRO A 17 -22.52 10.74 -9.13
N ALA A 18 -22.77 9.62 -8.46
CA ALA A 18 -22.01 8.38 -8.55
C ALA A 18 -22.05 7.74 -9.95
N ASP A 19 -21.31 8.30 -10.89
CA ASP A 19 -20.80 7.55 -12.04
C ASP A 19 -19.45 6.98 -11.64
N THR A 20 -19.48 5.72 -11.17
CA THR A 20 -18.28 4.94 -10.89
C THR A 20 -17.39 4.99 -12.13
N PRO A 21 -16.17 5.53 -12.09
CA PRO A 21 -15.31 5.55 -13.28
C PRO A 21 -15.10 4.11 -13.75
N GLU A 22 -15.52 3.80 -14.99
CA GLU A 22 -15.40 2.46 -15.60
C GLU A 22 -13.94 2.03 -15.84
N GLY A 23 -12.97 2.94 -15.58
CA GLY A 23 -11.54 2.72 -15.76
C GLY A 23 -10.79 2.47 -14.44
N PRO A 24 -9.54 1.97 -14.53
CA PRO A 24 -8.68 1.83 -13.36
C PRO A 24 -8.46 3.19 -12.70
N SER A 25 -8.52 3.23 -11.37
CA SER A 25 -8.12 4.39 -10.59
C SER A 25 -6.60 4.54 -10.68
N VAL A 26 -6.14 5.70 -11.15
CA VAL A 26 -4.72 6.03 -11.26
C VAL A 26 -4.42 7.20 -10.35
N TYR A 27 -3.50 7.02 -9.41
CA TYR A 27 -3.13 8.05 -8.46
C TYR A 27 -1.64 7.99 -8.13
N THR A 28 -1.12 9.10 -7.60
CA THR A 28 0.19 9.12 -6.98
C THR A 28 0.01 8.83 -5.49
N GLU A 29 0.77 7.88 -4.98
CA GLU A 29 0.81 7.56 -3.57
C GLU A 29 2.14 8.04 -2.98
N MET A 30 2.06 8.75 -1.87
CA MET A 30 3.20 9.12 -1.04
C MET A 30 3.20 8.30 0.24
N ARG A 31 4.37 7.77 0.62
CA ARG A 31 4.48 6.87 1.77
C ARG A 31 5.68 7.18 2.66
N LEU A 32 5.45 7.11 3.97
CA LEU A 32 6.47 6.99 5.00
C LEU A 32 6.25 5.67 5.75
N MET A 33 7.34 5.04 6.19
CA MET A 33 7.29 3.76 6.90
C MET A 33 8.10 3.82 8.19
N GLY A 34 7.63 3.10 9.20
CA GLY A 34 8.28 2.89 10.48
C GLY A 34 7.97 1.51 11.02
N LEU A 35 8.69 1.11 12.06
CA LEU A 35 8.52 -0.19 12.71
C LEU A 35 8.38 0.01 14.21
N LEU A 36 7.46 -0.74 14.82
CA LEU A 36 7.35 -0.90 16.26
C LEU A 36 7.65 -2.35 16.63
N LYS A 37 8.32 -2.55 17.76
CA LYS A 37 8.78 -3.89 18.18
C LYS A 37 8.05 -4.40 19.43
N THR A 38 7.47 -3.48 20.20
CA THR A 38 6.86 -3.81 21.49
C THR A 38 5.38 -3.46 21.50
N GLN A 39 4.61 -4.21 22.28
CA GLN A 39 3.19 -3.91 22.48
C GLN A 39 2.99 -2.54 23.16
N GLU A 40 3.91 -2.12 24.03
CA GLU A 40 3.83 -0.81 24.69
C GLU A 40 3.93 0.35 23.68
N GLU A 41 4.82 0.26 22.70
CA GLU A 41 4.92 1.25 21.61
C GLU A 41 3.63 1.27 20.77
N VAL A 42 3.07 0.09 20.49
CA VAL A 42 1.81 -0.05 19.76
C VAL A 42 0.66 0.61 20.52
N ASP A 43 0.53 0.34 21.82
CA ASP A 43 -0.53 0.90 22.66
C ASP A 43 -0.42 2.43 22.74
N LYS A 44 0.81 2.97 22.88
CA LYS A 44 1.06 4.41 22.81
C LYS A 44 0.66 5.00 21.46
N LEU A 45 0.97 4.31 20.36
CA LEU A 45 0.60 4.78 19.02
C LEU A 45 -0.92 4.79 18.84
N LEU A 46 -1.59 3.71 19.26
CA LEU A 46 -3.05 3.60 19.23
C LEU A 46 -3.71 4.72 20.03
N GLN A 47 -3.19 5.04 21.22
CA GLN A 47 -3.70 6.13 22.03
C GLN A 47 -3.52 7.50 21.34
N CYS A 48 -2.33 7.79 20.82
CA CYS A 48 -2.06 9.01 20.08
C CYS A 48 -2.98 9.13 18.85
N CYS A 49 -3.07 8.09 18.03
CA CYS A 49 -3.92 8.09 16.83
C CYS A 49 -5.40 8.20 17.16
N SER A 50 -5.89 7.54 18.21
CA SER A 50 -7.31 7.62 18.60
C SER A 50 -7.73 9.03 19.03
N SER A 51 -6.80 9.85 19.53
CA SER A 51 -7.07 11.24 19.90
C SER A 51 -7.03 12.22 18.72
N ALA A 52 -6.34 11.87 17.64
CA ALA A 52 -6.02 12.79 16.54
C ALA A 52 -6.69 12.42 15.21
N ALA A 53 -7.00 11.14 15.00
CA ALA A 53 -7.64 10.66 13.78
C ALA A 53 -9.14 10.95 13.80
N ASP A 54 -9.70 11.31 12.64
CA ASP A 54 -11.13 11.58 12.51
C ASP A 54 -11.93 10.27 12.34
N VAL A 55 -11.30 9.20 11.84
CA VAL A 55 -11.91 7.87 11.69
C VAL A 55 -10.90 6.77 12.03
N HIS A 56 -11.35 5.75 12.73
CA HIS A 56 -10.60 4.53 13.01
C HIS A 56 -11.42 3.30 12.62
N CYS A 57 -10.78 2.33 11.96
CA CYS A 57 -11.38 1.04 11.69
C CYS A 57 -10.35 -0.10 11.79
N LEU A 58 -10.85 -1.28 12.14
CA LEU A 58 -10.10 -2.52 12.05
C LEU A 58 -10.34 -3.13 10.67
N SER A 59 -9.24 -3.52 10.03
CA SER A 59 -9.26 -4.09 8.68
C SER A 59 -8.42 -5.35 8.65
N SER A 60 -8.79 -6.27 7.76
CA SER A 60 -7.95 -7.42 7.45
C SER A 60 -8.08 -7.81 5.99
N TRP A 61 -6.98 -8.25 5.41
CA TRP A 61 -6.93 -8.62 4.00
C TRP A 61 -5.85 -9.66 3.73
N THR A 62 -5.83 -10.18 2.52
CA THR A 62 -4.76 -11.04 2.00
C THR A 62 -4.20 -10.44 0.74
N ASP A 63 -2.89 -10.18 0.75
CA ASP A 63 -2.15 -9.74 -0.42
C ASP A 63 -1.50 -10.96 -1.08
N ILE A 64 -1.72 -11.10 -2.40
CA ILE A 64 -1.14 -12.15 -3.23
C ILE A 64 -0.30 -11.46 -4.29
N THR A 65 1.01 -11.57 -4.17
CA THR A 65 1.97 -11.03 -5.15
C THR A 65 2.15 -12.02 -6.29
N LEU A 66 2.00 -11.53 -7.51
CA LEU A 66 2.24 -12.29 -8.74
C LEU A 66 3.24 -11.56 -9.62
N GLN A 67 4.06 -12.31 -10.35
CA GLN A 67 5.09 -11.78 -11.22
C GLN A 67 5.09 -12.51 -12.57
N THR A 68 5.35 -11.78 -13.66
CA THR A 68 5.62 -12.40 -14.96
C THR A 68 7.00 -13.08 -14.96
N ALA A 69 7.18 -14.12 -15.78
CA ALA A 69 8.51 -14.69 -15.95
C ALA A 69 9.45 -13.67 -16.63
N VAL A 70 10.74 -13.67 -16.25
CA VAL A 70 11.78 -13.06 -17.09
C VAL A 70 11.80 -13.86 -18.38
N HIS A 71 11.29 -13.32 -19.48
CA HIS A 71 11.52 -13.94 -20.77
C HIS A 71 12.99 -13.70 -21.13
N SER A 72 13.83 -14.73 -21.01
CA SER A 72 15.14 -14.75 -21.63
C SER A 72 14.96 -14.85 -23.14
N THR A 73 14.50 -13.77 -23.78
CA THR A 73 14.55 -13.71 -25.23
C THR A 73 16.02 -13.52 -25.60
N GLY A 74 16.62 -14.55 -26.19
CA GLY A 74 17.93 -14.47 -26.88
C GLY A 74 17.87 -13.60 -28.14
N CYS A 75 17.08 -12.53 -28.13
CA CYS A 75 16.96 -11.58 -29.21
C CYS A 75 17.77 -10.35 -28.80
N MET A 76 18.97 -10.20 -29.37
CA MET A 76 19.78 -8.99 -29.29
C MET A 76 19.09 -7.84 -30.04
N ASP A 77 17.96 -7.38 -29.53
CA ASP A 77 17.31 -6.16 -30.02
C ASP A 77 17.52 -5.09 -28.96
N MET A 78 18.57 -4.27 -29.14
CA MET A 78 19.01 -3.26 -28.15
C MET A 78 17.97 -2.15 -27.88
N ARG A 79 16.78 -2.22 -28.49
CA ARG A 79 15.64 -1.32 -28.26
C ARG A 79 14.57 -1.90 -27.34
N LYS A 80 14.61 -3.19 -27.03
CA LYS A 80 13.76 -3.76 -25.98
C LYS A 80 14.43 -3.46 -24.65
N ARG A 81 13.77 -2.66 -23.80
CA ARG A 81 14.09 -2.65 -22.36
C ARG A 81 14.23 -4.12 -21.97
N ALA A 82 15.34 -4.49 -21.31
CA ALA A 82 15.40 -5.77 -20.62
C ALA A 82 14.06 -5.93 -19.89
N GLU A 83 13.28 -6.94 -20.25
CA GLU A 83 11.90 -7.08 -19.80
C GLU A 83 11.94 -7.33 -18.30
N THR A 84 11.91 -6.24 -17.52
CA THR A 84 11.83 -6.31 -16.07
C THR A 84 10.54 -7.03 -15.74
N PRO A 85 10.58 -8.10 -14.93
CA PRO A 85 9.39 -8.81 -14.50
C PRO A 85 8.36 -7.82 -13.97
N GLN A 86 7.12 -7.94 -14.45
CA GLN A 86 6.03 -7.11 -13.97
C GLN A 86 5.45 -7.77 -12.72
N GLU A 87 5.36 -7.01 -11.64
CA GLU A 87 4.75 -7.43 -10.40
C GLU A 87 3.39 -6.77 -10.20
N VAL A 88 2.42 -7.57 -9.77
CA VAL A 88 1.08 -7.11 -9.41
C VAL A 88 0.67 -7.72 -8.09
N THR A 89 -0.12 -6.99 -7.32
CA THR A 89 -0.66 -7.45 -6.03
C THR A 89 -2.17 -7.55 -6.13
N LEU A 90 -2.71 -8.74 -5.91
CA LEU A 90 -4.13 -8.94 -5.66
C LEU A 90 -4.40 -8.86 -4.17
N ARG A 91 -5.19 -7.87 -3.75
CA ARG A 91 -5.66 -7.73 -2.36
C ARG A 91 -7.08 -8.26 -2.23
N TRP A 92 -7.30 -9.12 -1.25
CA TRP A 92 -8.60 -9.66 -0.88
C TRP A 92 -9.01 -9.14 0.50
N TYR A 93 -10.09 -8.36 0.62
CA TYR A 93 -10.54 -7.84 1.90
C TYR A 93 -11.45 -8.82 2.63
N HIS A 94 -11.17 -9.04 3.91
CA HIS A 94 -12.01 -9.86 4.81
C HIS A 94 -12.78 -8.98 5.80
N GLU A 95 -12.20 -7.84 6.17
CA GLU A 95 -12.79 -6.80 7.02
C GLU A 95 -12.36 -5.41 6.52
N PRO A 96 -13.14 -4.34 6.76
CA PRO A 96 -14.44 -4.33 7.45
C PRO A 96 -15.59 -4.80 6.54
N GLY A 97 -16.73 -5.14 7.15
CA GLY A 97 -17.93 -5.65 6.46
C GLY A 97 -18.39 -4.85 5.21
N GLY A 98 -18.17 -3.54 5.17
CA GLY A 98 -18.52 -2.70 4.01
C GLY A 98 -17.72 -2.98 2.73
N VAL A 99 -16.57 -3.65 2.87
CA VAL A 99 -15.65 -3.98 1.77
C VAL A 99 -15.24 -5.45 1.78
N LYS A 100 -15.86 -6.25 2.64
CA LYS A 100 -15.63 -7.68 2.73
C LYS A 100 -15.91 -8.37 1.40
N ASP A 101 -15.08 -9.34 1.07
CA ASP A 101 -15.12 -10.15 -0.17
C ASP A 101 -14.86 -9.35 -1.45
N THR A 102 -14.47 -8.09 -1.35
CA THR A 102 -13.98 -7.32 -2.48
C THR A 102 -12.52 -7.68 -2.78
N CYS A 103 -12.19 -7.67 -4.07
CA CYS A 103 -10.83 -7.87 -4.53
C CYS A 103 -10.37 -6.63 -5.30
N ALA A 104 -9.11 -6.24 -5.11
CA ALA A 104 -8.49 -5.15 -5.85
C ALA A 104 -7.16 -5.62 -6.44
N LEU A 105 -6.92 -5.27 -7.70
CA LEU A 105 -5.65 -5.48 -8.38
C LEU A 105 -4.86 -4.18 -8.34
N TYR A 106 -3.66 -4.25 -7.78
CA TYR A 106 -2.70 -3.15 -7.70
C TYR A 106 -1.52 -3.41 -8.64
N TYR A 107 -1.16 -2.40 -9.40
CA TYR A 107 0.10 -2.32 -10.13
C TYR A 107 0.80 -1.02 -9.74
N GLN A 108 2.04 -1.13 -9.25
CA GLN A 108 2.85 0.01 -8.86
C GLN A 108 3.90 0.24 -9.95
N ASP A 109 3.77 1.35 -10.67
CA ASP A 109 4.76 1.74 -11.67
C ASP A 109 5.96 2.35 -10.96
N GLN A 110 7.04 1.56 -10.89
CA GLN A 110 8.29 2.00 -10.28
C GLN A 110 9.08 2.98 -11.15
N GLY A 111 8.67 3.22 -12.41
CA GLY A 111 9.30 4.17 -13.32
C GLY A 111 10.80 3.95 -13.55
N VAL A 112 11.40 4.75 -14.44
CA VAL A 112 12.86 4.94 -14.44
C VAL A 112 13.10 6.17 -13.59
N LEU A 113 13.65 5.96 -12.39
CA LEU A 113 14.04 7.00 -11.45
C LEU A 113 14.99 7.99 -12.14
N VAL A 114 14.51 9.18 -12.52
CA VAL A 114 15.41 10.27 -12.92
C VAL A 114 16.05 10.80 -11.63
N GLY A 115 17.24 10.28 -11.33
CA GLY A 115 17.92 10.29 -10.02
C GLY A 115 18.28 11.64 -9.38
N GLY A 116 17.68 12.77 -9.78
CA GLY A 116 17.95 14.08 -9.18
C GLY A 116 16.82 14.65 -8.33
N LEU A 117 15.56 14.45 -8.72
CA LEU A 117 14.40 15.12 -8.12
C LEU A 117 13.71 14.28 -7.04
N HIS A 118 13.67 12.96 -7.19
CA HIS A 118 13.04 12.05 -6.21
C HIS A 118 13.92 11.76 -4.98
N ALA A 119 15.24 11.85 -5.10
CA ALA A 119 16.16 11.68 -3.96
C ALA A 119 15.96 12.77 -2.88
N LYS A 120 15.47 13.95 -3.28
CA LYS A 120 15.21 15.08 -2.37
C LYS A 120 13.83 15.03 -1.70
N LYS A 121 12.93 14.17 -2.15
CA LYS A 121 11.59 14.06 -1.55
C LYS A 121 11.67 13.39 -0.18
N ALA A 122 10.95 13.96 0.79
CA ALA A 122 10.90 13.47 2.17
C ALA A 122 10.13 12.15 2.31
N ALA A 123 9.23 11.84 1.37
CA ALA A 123 8.45 10.61 1.31
C ALA A 123 8.75 9.83 0.04
N GLU A 124 8.51 8.51 0.09
CA GLU A 124 8.52 7.68 -1.10
C GLU A 124 7.32 8.04 -1.97
N THR A 125 7.48 8.06 -3.30
CA THR A 125 6.41 8.43 -4.23
C THR A 125 6.32 7.40 -5.34
N ALA A 126 5.14 6.84 -5.55
CA ALA A 126 4.90 5.89 -6.63
C ALA A 126 3.58 6.16 -7.35
N LYS A 127 3.53 5.84 -8.64
CA LYS A 127 2.28 5.86 -9.39
C LYS A 127 1.61 4.51 -9.26
N VAL A 128 0.38 4.51 -8.76
CA VAL A 128 -0.39 3.30 -8.48
C VAL A 128 -1.59 3.24 -9.43
N TYR A 129 -1.76 2.07 -10.02
CA TYR A 129 -2.93 1.70 -10.82
C TYR A 129 -3.70 0.68 -10.00
N CYS A 130 -4.95 0.99 -9.69
CA CYS A 130 -5.83 0.15 -8.88
C CYS A 130 -7.12 -0.11 -9.63
N THR A 131 -7.56 -1.36 -9.70
CA THR A 131 -8.88 -1.71 -10.24
C THR A 131 -9.59 -2.70 -9.33
N GLN A 132 -10.87 -2.46 -9.07
CA GLN A 132 -11.71 -3.41 -8.35
C GLN A 132 -12.00 -4.61 -9.26
N THR A 133 -11.89 -5.81 -8.70
CA THR A 133 -12.00 -7.06 -9.46
C THR A 133 -12.61 -8.18 -8.60
N THR A 134 -12.54 -9.42 -9.08
CA THR A 134 -13.05 -10.62 -8.41
C THR A 134 -11.97 -11.69 -8.25
N GLN A 135 -12.26 -12.79 -7.52
CA GLN A 135 -11.35 -13.94 -7.39
C GLN A 135 -10.86 -14.46 -8.75
N ALA A 136 -11.72 -14.35 -9.78
CA ALA A 136 -11.49 -14.91 -11.10
C ALA A 136 -10.26 -14.30 -11.77
N MET A 137 -9.88 -13.07 -11.39
CA MET A 137 -8.69 -12.39 -11.91
C MET A 137 -7.41 -13.19 -11.68
N ARG A 138 -7.33 -13.99 -10.62
CA ARG A 138 -6.20 -14.91 -10.40
C ARG A 138 -6.04 -15.93 -11.54
N GLY A 139 -7.15 -16.43 -12.07
CA GLY A 139 -7.16 -17.35 -13.22
C GLY A 139 -6.73 -16.65 -14.51
N VAL A 140 -7.21 -15.43 -14.73
CA VAL A 140 -6.83 -14.59 -15.88
C VAL A 140 -5.34 -14.28 -15.87
N LEU A 141 -4.81 -13.77 -14.74
CA LEU A 141 -3.37 -13.47 -14.60
C LEU A 141 -2.50 -14.70 -14.84
N ARG A 142 -2.93 -15.87 -14.34
CA ARG A 142 -2.22 -17.13 -14.62
C ARG A 142 -2.21 -17.47 -16.11
N ALA A 143 -3.34 -17.29 -16.81
CA ALA A 143 -3.41 -17.51 -18.26
C ALA A 143 -2.52 -16.51 -19.04
N LEU A 144 -2.33 -15.30 -18.50
CA LEU A 144 -1.41 -14.28 -19.02
C LEU A 144 0.06 -14.50 -18.63
N GLY A 145 0.39 -15.63 -17.98
CA GLY A 145 1.77 -15.99 -17.66
C GLY A 145 2.29 -15.48 -16.32
N PHE A 146 1.46 -14.84 -15.50
CA PHE A 146 1.84 -14.49 -14.14
C PHE A 146 1.91 -15.73 -13.24
N ARG A 147 2.93 -15.77 -12.39
CA ARG A 147 3.14 -16.80 -11.37
C ARG A 147 3.04 -16.17 -10.00
N ARG A 148 2.42 -16.89 -9.06
CA ARG A 148 2.35 -16.44 -7.66
C ARG A 148 3.74 -16.53 -7.03
N LEU A 149 4.19 -15.42 -6.43
CA LEU A 149 5.41 -15.38 -5.63
C LEU A 149 5.13 -15.76 -4.17
N GLY A 150 4.05 -15.24 -3.60
CA GLY A 150 3.74 -15.43 -2.19
C GLY A 150 2.31 -15.03 -1.84
N SER A 151 1.97 -15.14 -0.57
CA SER A 151 0.78 -14.49 -0.01
C SER A 151 1.03 -14.07 1.42
N ILE A 152 0.50 -12.93 1.80
CA ILE A 152 0.61 -12.40 3.15
C ILE A 152 -0.79 -12.06 3.64
N HIS A 153 -1.08 -12.46 4.86
CA HIS A 153 -2.32 -12.17 5.54
C HIS A 153 -2.07 -11.03 6.52
N VAL A 154 -2.90 -9.99 6.46
CA VAL A 154 -2.66 -8.74 7.18
C VAL A 154 -3.83 -8.44 8.10
N LYS A 155 -3.51 -8.08 9.34
CA LYS A 155 -4.42 -7.34 10.23
C LYS A 155 -3.91 -5.92 10.40
N ALA A 156 -4.80 -4.95 10.35
CA ALA A 156 -4.42 -3.55 10.51
C ALA A 156 -5.42 -2.73 11.31
N ASN A 157 -4.88 -1.80 12.10
CA ASN A 157 -5.59 -0.62 12.54
C ASN A 157 -5.42 0.47 11.48
N VAL A 158 -6.53 0.99 10.96
CA VAL A 158 -6.54 1.99 9.90
C VAL A 158 -7.12 3.28 10.45
N PHE A 159 -6.33 4.35 10.38
CA PHE A 159 -6.69 5.68 10.86
C PHE A 159 -6.74 6.66 9.69
N HIS A 160 -7.82 7.42 9.58
CA HIS A 160 -7.96 8.47 8.58
C HIS A 160 -7.89 9.84 9.25
N PHE A 161 -7.02 10.70 8.73
CA PHE A 161 -6.89 12.10 9.12
C PHE A 161 -7.39 12.96 7.98
N LYS A 162 -8.32 13.87 8.27
CA LYS A 162 -9.00 14.76 7.32
C LYS A 162 -9.55 14.04 6.08
N PRO A 163 -10.37 12.99 6.27
CA PRO A 163 -10.97 12.25 5.17
C PRO A 163 -11.79 13.18 4.26
N LYS A 164 -11.84 12.88 2.95
CA LYS A 164 -12.57 13.66 1.92
C LYS A 164 -12.04 15.08 1.70
N THR A 165 -10.78 15.33 2.07
CA THR A 165 -10.09 16.60 1.78
C THR A 165 -8.80 16.32 1.01
N ALA A 166 -8.25 17.35 0.36
CA ALA A 166 -6.93 17.27 -0.28
C ALA A 166 -5.77 17.01 0.71
N ARG A 167 -6.05 17.01 2.02
CA ARG A 167 -5.09 16.71 3.10
C ARG A 167 -5.34 15.34 3.73
N HIS A 168 -6.09 14.47 3.05
CA HIS A 168 -6.40 13.15 3.56
C HIS A 168 -5.13 12.30 3.67
N VAL A 169 -4.80 11.91 4.90
CA VAL A 169 -3.71 11.01 5.24
C VAL A 169 -4.30 9.76 5.89
N VAL A 170 -3.74 8.59 5.56
CA VAL A 170 -4.10 7.32 6.18
C VAL A 170 -2.88 6.74 6.87
N LEU A 171 -3.04 6.38 8.14
CA LEU A 171 -2.07 5.57 8.86
C LEU A 171 -2.57 4.13 8.94
N LEU A 172 -1.71 3.20 8.54
CA LEU A 172 -1.91 1.76 8.67
C LEU A 172 -0.90 1.24 9.69
N LEU A 173 -1.39 0.75 10.81
CA LEU A 173 -0.60 -0.04 11.76
C LEU A 173 -0.91 -1.51 11.51
N GLN A 174 0.04 -2.24 10.94
CA GLN A 174 -0.15 -3.55 10.33
C GLN A 174 0.67 -4.64 11.04
N GLN A 175 0.09 -5.84 11.07
CA GLN A 175 0.79 -7.06 11.42
C GLN A 175 0.60 -8.09 10.31
N HIS A 176 1.70 -8.73 9.90
CA HIS A 176 1.76 -9.63 8.76
C HIS A 176 1.90 -11.07 9.20
N PHE A 177 1.20 -11.97 8.52
CA PHE A 177 1.07 -13.38 8.87
C PHE A 177 1.19 -14.28 7.64
N LEU A 178 1.65 -15.49 7.88
CA LEU A 178 1.84 -16.55 6.88
C LEU A 178 0.58 -17.39 6.67
N ASP A 179 -0.44 -17.23 7.52
CA ASP A 179 -1.66 -18.02 7.52
C ASP A 179 -2.91 -17.12 7.67
N PRO A 180 -4.04 -17.52 7.08
CA PRO A 180 -5.28 -16.74 7.14
C PRO A 180 -5.90 -16.71 8.55
N GLN A 181 -5.52 -17.63 9.44
CA GLN A 181 -5.96 -17.61 10.85
C GLN A 181 -5.18 -16.61 11.70
N HIS A 182 -4.11 -16.00 11.16
CA HIS A 182 -3.26 -15.04 11.85
C HIS A 182 -2.58 -15.63 13.10
N THR A 183 -2.11 -16.88 13.00
CA THR A 183 -1.46 -17.61 14.09
C THR A 183 0.05 -17.65 13.97
N ARG A 184 0.60 -17.42 12.77
CA ARG A 184 2.03 -17.46 12.46
C ARG A 184 2.49 -16.11 11.91
N PRO A 185 3.02 -15.22 12.77
CA PRO A 185 3.59 -13.95 12.34
C PRO A 185 4.70 -14.15 11.31
N LEU A 186 4.74 -13.29 10.29
CA LEU A 186 5.73 -13.35 9.21
C LEU A 186 7.16 -13.21 9.73
N TRP A 187 7.35 -12.34 10.73
CA TRP A 187 8.66 -11.98 11.28
C TRP A 187 9.06 -12.83 12.51
N GLY A 188 8.42 -13.98 12.70
CA GLY A 188 8.76 -14.92 13.78
C GLY A 188 8.47 -14.38 15.19
N GLN A 189 9.37 -14.70 16.14
CA GLN A 189 9.23 -14.30 17.55
C GLN A 189 9.45 -12.79 17.76
N ASP A 190 10.19 -12.14 16.88
CA ASP A 190 10.49 -10.70 16.92
C ASP A 190 9.33 -9.85 16.38
N CYS A 191 8.08 -10.31 16.56
CA CYS A 191 6.83 -9.72 16.07
C CYS A 191 6.94 -8.20 15.90
N CYS A 192 7.10 -7.76 14.65
CA CYS A 192 7.20 -6.35 14.34
C CYS A 192 5.88 -5.87 13.74
N TRP A 193 5.50 -4.66 14.13
CA TRP A 193 4.36 -3.96 13.58
C TRP A 193 4.85 -2.94 12.58
N LEU A 194 4.34 -3.03 11.36
CA LEU A 194 4.64 -2.08 10.31
C LEU A 194 3.70 -0.87 10.44
N VAL A 195 4.28 0.32 10.52
CA VAL A 195 3.54 1.58 10.48
C VAL A 195 3.74 2.20 9.12
N GLU A 196 2.69 2.29 8.31
CA GLU A 196 2.70 3.00 7.04
C GLU A 196 1.83 4.24 7.12
N LEU A 197 2.38 5.39 6.74
CA LEU A 197 1.65 6.64 6.62
C LEU A 197 1.57 7.00 5.14
N GLN A 198 0.35 7.13 4.61
CA GLN A 198 0.06 7.23 3.18
C GLN A 198 -0.79 8.46 2.87
N ALA A 199 -0.50 9.12 1.76
CA ALA A 199 -1.38 10.12 1.15
C ALA A 199 -1.53 9.81 -0.35
N ARG A 200 -2.75 10.00 -0.87
CA ARG A 200 -3.05 9.78 -2.29
C ARG A 200 -3.45 11.10 -2.93
N LEU A 201 -2.98 11.32 -4.14
CA LEU A 201 -3.21 12.57 -4.86
C LEU A 201 -3.28 12.36 -6.37
N SER A 202 -4.05 13.23 -7.02
CA SER A 202 -3.98 13.49 -8.45
C SER A 202 -2.68 14.22 -8.79
N SER A 203 -2.27 14.19 -10.07
CA SER A 203 -0.93 14.63 -10.52
C SER A 203 -0.68 16.15 -10.50
N ASP A 204 -1.48 16.94 -9.80
CA ASP A 204 -1.28 18.39 -9.67
C ASP A 204 -0.21 18.73 -8.62
N ALA A 205 0.66 19.68 -8.94
CA ALA A 205 1.71 20.18 -8.04
C ALA A 205 1.15 20.79 -6.75
N ALA A 206 0.00 21.46 -6.79
CA ALA A 206 -0.63 22.04 -5.59
C ALA A 206 -1.12 20.94 -4.63
N ALA A 207 -1.73 19.88 -5.18
CA ALA A 207 -2.17 18.71 -4.42
C ALA A 207 -0.98 17.95 -3.80
N THR A 208 0.10 17.83 -4.56
CA THR A 208 1.38 17.23 -4.11
C THR A 208 1.92 17.94 -2.87
N ALA A 209 2.05 19.27 -2.91
CA ALA A 209 2.58 20.04 -1.78
C ALA A 209 1.67 19.96 -0.54
N ALA A 210 0.35 19.98 -0.72
CA ALA A 210 -0.60 19.85 0.37
C ALA A 210 -0.53 18.47 1.05
N ALA A 211 -0.38 17.40 0.26
CA ALA A 211 -0.22 16.04 0.77
C ALA A 211 1.12 15.85 1.51
N GLU A 212 2.22 16.38 0.98
CA GLU A 212 3.53 16.35 1.65
C GLU A 212 3.48 17.07 3.00
N ALA A 213 2.86 18.26 3.05
CA ALA A 213 2.68 19.01 4.29
C ALA A 213 1.80 18.27 5.31
N ALA A 214 0.71 17.63 4.84
CA ALA A 214 -0.17 16.84 5.70
C ALA A 214 0.53 15.60 6.27
N LEU A 215 1.29 14.87 5.43
CA LEU A 215 2.11 13.73 5.86
C LEU A 215 3.14 14.15 6.90
N ALA A 216 3.85 15.27 6.67
CA ALA A 216 4.84 15.78 7.61
C ALA A 216 4.21 16.17 8.95
N ALA A 217 3.05 16.84 8.93
CA ALA A 217 2.35 17.24 10.15
C ALA A 217 1.90 16.04 11.00
N VAL A 218 1.35 15.00 10.36
CA VAL A 218 0.97 13.77 11.07
C VAL A 218 2.23 13.04 11.56
N ALA A 219 3.28 12.93 10.75
CA ALA A 219 4.53 12.28 11.15
C ALA A 219 5.20 12.97 12.36
N GLU A 220 5.25 14.31 12.39
CA GLU A 220 5.80 15.04 13.55
C GLU A 220 4.97 14.83 14.82
N THR A 221 3.64 14.71 14.69
CA THR A 221 2.75 14.40 15.83
C THR A 221 3.06 13.01 16.41
N LEU A 222 3.43 12.04 15.57
CA LEU A 222 3.69 10.65 15.96
C LEU A 222 5.14 10.37 16.34
N LYS A 223 6.05 11.30 16.05
CA LYS A 223 7.51 11.20 16.28
C LYS A 223 7.93 10.76 17.69
N PRO A 224 7.23 11.12 18.79
CA PRO A 224 7.57 10.62 20.12
C PRO A 224 7.40 9.10 20.28
N VAL A 225 6.61 8.46 19.41
CA VAL A 225 6.28 7.02 19.50
C VAL A 225 6.92 6.22 18.36
N VAL A 226 6.91 6.76 17.14
CA VAL A 226 7.45 6.08 15.96
C VAL A 226 8.21 7.05 15.08
N THR A 227 9.41 6.64 14.63
CA THR A 227 10.15 7.39 13.61
C THR A 227 9.73 6.91 12.23
N LEU A 228 8.96 7.74 11.52
CA LEU A 228 8.55 7.50 10.14
C LEU A 228 9.58 8.08 9.18
N ARG A 229 10.01 7.27 8.20
CA ARG A 229 11.01 7.67 7.22
C ARG A 229 10.65 7.17 5.82
N LYS A 230 11.25 7.79 4.81
CA LYS A 230 11.30 7.21 3.47
C LYS A 230 12.07 5.89 3.52
N MET A 231 11.47 4.83 3.00
CA MET A 231 12.08 3.51 2.87
C MET A 231 12.08 3.12 1.40
N ASP A 232 13.19 2.57 0.91
CA ASP A 232 13.24 2.07 -0.46
C ASP A 232 12.26 0.88 -0.57
N PRO A 233 11.31 0.90 -1.52
CA PRO A 233 10.39 -0.21 -1.73
C PRO A 233 11.09 -1.56 -1.91
N LYS A 234 12.29 -1.57 -2.49
CA LYS A 234 13.07 -2.80 -2.72
C LYS A 234 13.55 -3.40 -1.41
N ASP A 235 14.03 -2.58 -0.48
CA ASP A 235 14.53 -3.05 0.82
C ASP A 235 13.43 -3.77 1.59
N TYR A 236 12.22 -3.18 1.58
CA TYR A 236 11.06 -3.76 2.24
C TYR A 236 10.60 -5.05 1.55
N ALA A 237 10.45 -5.03 0.22
CA ALA A 237 10.03 -6.20 -0.55
C ALA A 237 11.02 -7.37 -0.42
N GLU A 238 12.32 -7.09 -0.39
CA GLU A 238 13.36 -8.08 -0.19
C GLU A 238 13.32 -8.67 1.23
N ALA A 239 13.15 -7.84 2.26
CA ALA A 239 12.99 -8.31 3.63
C ALA A 239 11.77 -9.23 3.79
N GLU A 240 10.64 -8.84 3.18
CA GLU A 240 9.39 -9.61 3.20
C GLU A 240 9.55 -10.95 2.46
N ALA A 241 10.18 -10.94 1.28
CA ALA A 241 10.49 -12.15 0.52
C ALA A 241 11.46 -13.07 1.28
N ASN A 242 12.44 -12.51 1.98
CA ASN A 242 13.37 -13.27 2.83
C ASN A 242 12.63 -13.94 4.00
N ALA A 243 11.74 -13.21 4.68
CA ALA A 243 10.93 -13.76 5.77
C ALA A 243 10.00 -14.89 5.28
N MET A 244 9.34 -14.70 4.14
CA MET A 244 8.51 -15.75 3.52
C MET A 244 9.33 -17.00 3.16
N ARG A 245 10.54 -16.84 2.61
CA ARG A 245 11.43 -17.96 2.28
C ARG A 245 11.92 -18.68 3.53
N ALA A 246 12.32 -17.94 4.55
CA ALA A 246 12.77 -18.51 5.82
C ALA A 246 11.68 -19.34 6.50
N ALA A 247 10.42 -18.90 6.40
CA ALA A 247 9.29 -19.63 6.98
C ALA A 247 8.85 -20.87 6.18
N ALA A 248 9.33 -21.03 4.94
CA ALA A 248 9.05 -22.18 4.09
C ALA A 248 10.14 -23.27 4.17
N ALA A 249 11.28 -22.97 4.81
CA ALA A 249 12.40 -23.89 5.04
C ALA A 249 12.20 -24.68 6.34
#